data_AF-A0A4W5QUF8-F1
#
_entry.id   AF-A0A4W5QUF8-F1
#
_cell.length_a   1.000
_cell.length_b   1.000
_cell.length_c   1.000
_cell.angle_alpha   90.00
_cell.angle_beta   90.00
_cell.angle_gamma   90.00
#
_symmetry.space_group_name_H-M   'P 1'
#
loop_
_entity.id
_entity.type
_entity.pdbx_description
1 polymer ?
#
loop_
_entity_poly.entity_id
_entity_poly.type
_entity_poly.pdbx_seq_one_letter_code
_entity_poly.pdbx_strand_id
1 'polypeptide(L)'
;MPEQLVLLLELLLEEAELSVSSLRTIKRTYDLQKQDAEVRHRWCELVVKHKYAQAYGDVEHFLIHDQVTLTPMLALSLTQHRLLCKSMLWVCICMLG
;
A
#
# COMPACT_ATOMS: atom_id res chain seq x y z
N MET A 1 -1.87 13.27 -14.90
CA MET A 1 -0.64 12.45 -14.79
C MET A 1 -0.54 11.58 -13.54
N PRO A 2 -1.41 11.61 -12.51
CA PRO A 2 -1.36 10.57 -11.46
C PRO A 2 -1.73 9.18 -12.00
N GLU A 3 -2.48 9.10 -13.09
CA GLU A 3 -2.98 7.86 -13.69
C GLU A 3 -1.85 6.94 -14.19
N GLN A 4 -0.76 7.52 -14.71
CA GLN A 4 0.40 6.75 -15.17
C GLN A 4 1.16 6.10 -14.01
N LEU A 5 1.22 6.78 -12.88
CA LEU A 5 1.87 6.26 -11.67
C LEU A 5 1.01 5.18 -11.03
N VAL A 6 -0.31 5.34 -11.00
CA VAL A 6 -1.24 4.29 -10.56
C VAL A 6 -1.04 3.04 -11.41
N LEU A 7 -1.04 3.16 -12.75
CA LEU A 7 -0.82 2.02 -13.65
C LEU A 7 0.54 1.33 -13.40
N LEU A 8 1.61 2.11 -13.21
CA LEU A 8 2.92 1.54 -12.87
C LEU A 8 2.86 0.73 -11.58
N LEU A 9 2.23 1.25 -10.53
CA LEU A 9 2.11 0.56 -9.25
C LEU A 9 1.22 -0.68 -9.35
N GLU A 10 0.17 -0.65 -10.18
CA GLU A 10 -0.68 -1.82 -10.47
C GLU A 10 0.10 -2.94 -11.16
N LEU A 11 0.92 -2.61 -12.17
CA LEU A 11 1.79 -3.57 -12.83
C LEU A 11 2.81 -4.18 -11.84
N LEU A 12 3.41 -3.34 -10.99
CA LEU A 12 4.29 -3.81 -9.93
C LEU A 12 3.57 -4.66 -8.88
N LEU A 13 2.28 -4.40 -8.62
CA LEU A 13 1.43 -5.22 -7.76
C LEU A 13 1.09 -6.57 -8.36
N GLU A 14 1.25 -6.78 -9.66
CA GLU A 14 1.09 -8.10 -10.29
C GLU A 14 2.35 -8.96 -10.12
N GLU A 15 3.54 -8.33 -10.08
CA GLU A 15 4.82 -9.03 -9.93
C GLU A 15 4.93 -9.87 -8.66
N ALA A 16 5.38 -11.12 -8.80
CA ALA A 16 5.45 -12.07 -7.69
C ALA A 16 6.42 -11.61 -6.59
N GLU A 17 7.57 -11.06 -6.99
CA GLU A 17 8.63 -10.61 -6.10
C GLU A 17 9.18 -9.26 -6.56
N LEU A 18 9.37 -8.35 -5.61
CA LEU A 18 10.05 -7.08 -5.82
C LEU A 18 11.12 -6.90 -4.76
N SER A 19 12.29 -6.45 -5.19
CA SER A 19 13.40 -6.20 -4.27
C SER A 19 13.12 -5.00 -3.37
N VAL A 20 13.61 -5.05 -2.13
CA VAL A 20 13.53 -3.93 -1.19
C VAL A 20 14.22 -2.67 -1.75
N SER A 21 15.32 -2.84 -2.50
CA SER A 21 15.99 -1.74 -3.21
C SER A 21 15.08 -1.07 -4.25
N SER A 22 14.30 -1.85 -5.01
CA SER A 22 13.34 -1.32 -5.96
C SER A 22 12.26 -0.52 -5.24
N LEU A 23 11.65 -1.08 -4.18
CA LEU A 23 10.61 -0.42 -3.39
C LEU A 23 11.11 0.90 -2.78
N ARG A 24 12.32 0.92 -2.23
CA ARG A 24 12.96 2.14 -1.71
C ARG A 24 13.16 3.18 -2.81
N THR A 25 13.61 2.72 -3.99
CA THR A 25 13.87 3.60 -5.13
C THR A 25 12.57 4.22 -5.63
N ILE A 26 11.52 3.41 -5.82
CA ILE A 26 10.20 3.88 -6.26
C ILE A 26 9.65 4.92 -5.27
N LYS A 27 9.66 4.64 -3.96
CA LYS A 27 9.23 5.60 -2.93
C LYS A 27 9.92 6.95 -3.07
N ARG A 28 11.25 6.93 -3.25
CA ARG A 28 12.06 8.15 -3.32
C ARG A 28 11.90 8.90 -4.65
N THR A 29 11.90 8.18 -5.76
CA THR A 29 11.87 8.77 -7.12
C THR A 29 10.54 9.45 -7.40
N TYR A 30 9.43 8.88 -6.92
CA TYR A 30 8.08 9.41 -7.17
C TYR A 30 7.49 10.18 -5.98
N ASP A 31 8.25 10.34 -4.89
CA ASP A 31 7.83 11.04 -3.67
C ASP A 31 6.43 10.64 -3.20
N LEU A 32 6.21 9.32 -3.06
CA LEU A 32 4.87 8.71 -2.93
C LEU A 32 4.04 9.28 -1.77
N GLN A 33 4.69 9.82 -0.72
CA GLN A 33 3.98 10.41 0.42
C GLN A 33 3.22 11.70 0.06
N LYS A 34 3.64 12.41 -0.99
CA LYS A 34 3.00 13.65 -1.46
C LYS A 34 2.01 13.43 -2.60
N GLN A 35 1.87 12.19 -3.06
CA GLN A 35 0.95 11.85 -4.14
C GLN A 35 -0.48 11.72 -3.61
N ASP A 36 -1.44 11.69 -4.53
CA ASP A 36 -2.86 11.56 -4.21
C ASP A 36 -3.18 10.26 -3.46
N ALA A 37 -4.34 10.23 -2.80
CA ALA A 37 -4.78 9.12 -1.97
C ALA A 37 -4.76 7.76 -2.71
N GLU A 38 -5.07 7.75 -4.01
CA GLU A 38 -5.07 6.53 -4.83
C GLU A 38 -3.66 5.96 -5.02
N VAL A 39 -2.67 6.80 -5.31
CA VAL A 39 -1.26 6.38 -5.43
C VAL A 39 -0.74 5.88 -4.09
N ARG A 40 -1.06 6.58 -3.00
CA ARG A 40 -0.67 6.16 -1.64
C ARG A 40 -1.32 4.83 -1.24
N HIS A 41 -2.55 4.59 -1.67
CA HIS A 41 -3.22 3.30 -1.47
C HIS A 41 -2.45 2.17 -2.14
N ARG A 42 -2.13 2.30 -3.44
CA ARG A 42 -1.36 1.29 -4.18
C ARG A 42 0.03 1.06 -3.59
N TRP A 43 0.68 2.12 -3.09
CA TRP A 43 1.93 1.99 -2.34
C TRP A 43 1.77 1.14 -1.09
N CYS A 44 0.72 1.38 -0.28
CA CYS A 44 0.47 0.59 0.92
C CYS A 44 0.26 -0.89 0.60
N GLU A 45 -0.45 -1.20 -0.48
CA GLU A 45 -0.61 -2.58 -0.95
C GLU A 45 0.74 -3.23 -1.29
N LEU A 46 1.63 -2.54 -2.01
CA LEU A 46 2.98 -3.04 -2.34
C LEU A 46 3.81 -3.30 -1.08
N VAL A 47 3.77 -2.38 -0.12
CA VAL A 47 4.47 -2.49 1.17
C VAL A 47 4.03 -3.73 1.93
N VAL A 48 2.72 -3.98 1.98
CA VAL A 48 2.15 -5.15 2.66
C VAL A 48 2.45 -6.43 1.89
N LYS A 49 2.27 -6.45 0.56
CA LYS A 49 2.52 -7.61 -0.31
C LYS A 49 3.96 -8.10 -0.19
N HIS A 50 4.92 -7.19 -0.23
CA HIS A 50 6.35 -7.52 -0.20
C HIS A 50 6.99 -7.40 1.19
N LYS A 51 6.18 -7.26 2.25
CA LYS A 51 6.63 -7.21 3.66
C LYS A 51 7.72 -6.16 3.92
N TYR A 52 7.60 -4.98 3.32
CA TYR A 52 8.58 -3.92 3.45
C TYR A 52 8.41 -3.13 4.76
N ALA A 53 8.88 -3.72 5.86
CA ALA A 53 8.69 -3.20 7.23
C ALA A 53 9.13 -1.74 7.43
N GLN A 54 10.15 -1.27 6.71
CA GLN A 54 10.63 0.12 6.81
C GLN A 54 9.60 1.17 6.36
N ALA A 55 8.56 0.76 5.64
CA ALA A 55 7.48 1.62 5.16
C ALA A 55 6.15 1.38 5.89
N TYR A 56 6.11 0.57 6.95
CA TYR A 56 4.86 0.38 7.71
C TYR A 56 4.33 1.67 8.35
N GLY A 57 5.21 2.61 8.70
CA GLY A 57 4.79 3.94 9.12
C GLY A 57 4.01 4.72 8.05
N ASP A 58 4.26 4.46 6.76
CA ASP A 58 3.48 5.06 5.67
C ASP A 58 2.04 4.49 5.65
N VAL A 59 1.91 3.19 5.92
CA VAL A 59 0.63 2.48 5.96
C VAL A 59 -0.19 2.95 7.15
N GLU A 60 0.43 3.06 8.33
CA GLU A 60 -0.22 3.61 9.52
C GLU A 60 -0.69 5.05 9.30
N HIS A 61 0.18 5.91 8.75
CA HIS A 61 -0.18 7.29 8.44
C HIS A 61 -1.35 7.37 7.45
N PHE A 62 -1.35 6.54 6.39
CA PHE A 62 -2.45 6.47 5.43
C PHE A 62 -3.76 6.02 6.12
N LEU A 63 -3.71 5.00 6.96
CA LEU A 63 -4.88 4.52 7.70
C LEU A 63 -5.42 5.58 8.68
N ILE A 64 -4.57 6.35 9.34
CA ILE A 64 -5.03 7.36 10.31
C ILE A 64 -5.58 8.61 9.59
N HIS A 65 -4.92 9.06 8.54
CA HIS A 65 -5.18 10.37 7.94
C HIS A 65 -6.11 10.34 6.72
N ASP A 66 -6.11 9.26 5.92
CA ASP A 66 -6.89 9.19 4.68
C ASP A 66 -8.21 8.39 4.84
N GLN A 67 -8.55 7.95 6.06
CA GLN A 67 -9.72 7.12 6.36
C GLN A 67 -11.10 7.80 6.13
N VAL A 68 -11.16 9.09 5.79
CA VAL A 68 -12.45 9.82 5.73
C VAL A 68 -13.21 9.59 4.41
N THR A 69 -12.64 8.91 3.41
CA THR A 69 -13.34 8.67 2.11
C THR A 69 -13.41 7.19 1.71
N LEU A 70 -12.93 6.26 2.53
CA LEU A 70 -13.02 4.82 2.27
C LEU A 70 -14.38 4.27 2.74
N THR A 71 -15.42 4.54 1.95
CA THR A 71 -16.70 3.83 2.04
C THR A 71 -16.51 2.33 1.71
N PRO A 72 -17.44 1.44 2.12
CA PRO A 72 -17.32 -0.04 2.07
C PRO A 72 -16.97 -0.70 0.73
N MET A 73 -16.85 0.05 -0.37
CA MET A 73 -16.36 -0.47 -1.65
C MET A 73 -14.90 -0.92 -1.61
N LEU A 74 -14.04 -0.26 -0.83
CA LEU A 74 -12.66 -0.70 -0.66
C LEU A 74 -12.54 -1.87 0.31
N ALA A 75 -13.47 -2.03 1.26
CA ALA A 75 -13.60 -3.29 2.00
C ALA A 75 -13.89 -4.47 1.05
N LEU A 76 -14.65 -4.23 -0.03
CA LEU A 76 -14.94 -5.23 -1.07
C LEU A 76 -13.72 -5.54 -1.97
N SER A 77 -12.96 -4.53 -2.40
CA SER A 77 -11.71 -4.76 -3.17
C SER A 77 -10.64 -5.46 -2.32
N LEU A 78 -10.53 -5.11 -1.04
CA LEU A 78 -9.66 -5.77 -0.07
C LEU A 78 -10.12 -7.21 0.26
N THR A 79 -11.41 -7.53 0.14
CA THR A 79 -11.89 -8.92 0.25
C THR A 79 -11.63 -9.78 -0.99
N GLN A 80 -11.38 -9.18 -2.16
CA GLN A 80 -11.12 -9.95 -3.38
C GLN A 80 -9.69 -10.52 -3.40
N HIS A 81 -8.75 -9.86 -2.72
CA HIS A 81 -7.42 -10.41 -2.42
C HIS A 81 -7.37 -10.93 -0.97
N ARG A 82 -7.80 -12.18 -0.76
CA ARG A 82 -7.74 -12.94 0.52
C ARG A 82 -6.42 -12.84 1.31
N LEU A 83 -5.32 -12.40 0.70
CA LEU A 83 -4.00 -12.19 1.30
C LEU A 83 -3.82 -10.83 2.00
N LEU A 84 -4.50 -9.77 1.53
CA LEU A 84 -4.41 -8.42 2.12
C LEU A 84 -5.18 -8.33 3.44
N CYS A 85 -6.36 -8.95 3.57
CA CYS A 85 -7.07 -9.00 4.85
C CYS A 85 -6.29 -9.77 5.93
N LYS A 86 -5.59 -10.86 5.60
CA LYS A 86 -4.72 -11.53 6.59
C LYS A 86 -3.55 -10.64 6.98
N SER A 87 -2.92 -9.94 6.05
CA SER A 87 -1.72 -9.15 6.31
C SER A 87 -2.02 -7.81 7.01
N MET A 88 -3.13 -7.13 6.69
CA MET A 88 -3.57 -5.94 7.44
C MET A 88 -4.13 -6.29 8.82
N LEU A 89 -4.83 -7.41 8.97
CA LEU A 89 -5.21 -7.90 10.31
C LEU A 89 -3.96 -8.31 11.11
N TRP A 90 -2.92 -8.87 10.46
CA TRP A 90 -1.63 -9.16 11.09
C TRP A 90 -0.86 -7.89 11.48
N VAL A 91 -0.87 -6.84 10.65
CA VAL A 91 -0.30 -5.52 11.01
C VAL A 91 -1.03 -4.95 12.23
N CYS A 92 -2.37 -5.02 12.29
CA CYS A 92 -3.13 -4.63 13.47
C CYS A 92 -2.82 -5.52 14.70
N ILE A 93 -2.67 -6.84 14.53
CA ILE A 93 -2.37 -7.78 15.62
C ILE A 93 -0.92 -7.65 16.12
N CYS A 94 0.05 -7.38 15.24
CA CYS A 94 1.46 -7.20 15.59
C CYS A 94 1.81 -5.80 16.12
N MET A 95 0.96 -4.79 15.89
CA MET A 95 1.14 -3.44 16.47
C MET A 95 0.50 -3.32 17.87
N LEU A 96 -0.40 -4.24 18.25
CA LEU A 96 -1.09 -4.28 19.55
C LEU A 96 -0.46 -5.25 20.57
N GLY A 97 0.68 -5.87 20.24
CA GLY A 97 1.40 -6.83 21.08
C GLY A 97 2.86 -6.46 21.29
#